data_AF-A0A5N5L0U0-F1
#
_entry.id   AF-A0A5N5L0U0-F1
#
_cell.length_a   1.000
_cell.length_b   1.000
_cell.length_c   1.000
_cell.angle_alpha   90.00
_cell.angle_beta   90.00
_cell.angle_gamma   90.00
#
_symmetry.space_group_name_H-M   'P 1'
#
loop_
_entity.id
_entity.type
_entity.pdbx_description
1 polymer ?
#
loop_
_entity_poly.entity_id
_entity_poly.type
_entity_poly.pdbx_seq_one_letter_code
_entity_poly.pdbx_strand_id
1 'polypeptide(L)'
;MPHYKRVSVTHNSPPVTTPPHHPRVSRDEAMPADPTDLRNKYGLDDGLHYVPGTPVYRAYDEYKQSSRRAETARVRYDRAANLLRVPQGRELGDGQFPRGSSPYRMFFPEDHAGLLPLAEEAFRTARDHAEKREAFNVRYEKVLEAKGVC
;
A
#
# COMPACT_ATOMS: atom_id res chain seq x y z
N MET A 1 52.19 3.10 21.82
CA MET A 1 50.84 2.73 22.30
C MET A 1 49.94 3.95 22.19
N PRO A 2 48.97 4.01 21.26
CA PRO A 2 48.11 5.19 21.14
C PRO A 2 46.87 5.07 22.03
N HIS A 3 46.64 6.13 22.83
CA HIS A 3 45.48 6.33 23.68
C HIS A 3 44.29 6.82 22.84
N TYR A 4 43.16 6.10 22.91
CA TYR A 4 41.90 6.57 22.33
C TYR A 4 41.13 7.42 23.35
N LYS A 5 40.92 8.70 23.04
CA LYS A 5 40.01 9.60 23.76
C LYS A 5 38.56 9.23 23.42
N ARG A 6 37.75 8.91 24.43
CA ARG A 6 36.29 8.81 24.30
C ARG A 6 35.70 10.20 24.07
N VAL A 7 34.96 10.36 22.97
CA VAL A 7 34.11 11.53 22.72
C VAL A 7 32.74 11.23 23.31
N SER A 8 32.32 11.98 24.32
CA SER A 8 30.98 11.92 24.89
C SER A 8 30.01 12.69 23.98
N VAL A 9 29.06 11.99 23.37
CA VAL A 9 27.97 12.62 22.61
C VAL A 9 26.85 12.98 23.58
N THR A 10 26.80 14.24 24.00
CA THR A 10 25.64 14.82 24.69
C THR A 10 24.48 14.91 23.71
N HIS A 11 23.45 14.08 23.92
CA HIS A 11 22.18 14.15 23.22
C HIS A 11 21.40 15.39 23.69
N ASN A 12 21.48 16.48 22.92
CA ASN A 12 20.51 17.57 23.00
C ASN A 12 19.22 17.10 22.32
N SER A 13 18.27 16.60 23.11
CA SER A 13 16.91 16.37 22.63
C SER A 13 16.25 17.70 22.28
N PRO A 14 15.66 17.87 21.08
CA PRO A 14 14.87 19.04 20.77
C PRO A 14 13.62 19.10 21.68
N PRO A 15 13.10 20.31 21.97
CA PRO A 15 11.87 20.46 22.75
C PRO A 15 10.71 19.75 22.03
N VAL A 16 9.97 18.95 22.80
CA VAL A 16 8.74 18.28 22.34
C VAL A 16 7.69 19.36 22.10
N THR A 17 7.56 19.79 20.85
CA THR A 17 6.40 20.56 20.40
C THR A 17 5.20 19.63 20.44
N THR A 18 4.33 19.81 21.43
CA THR A 18 3.05 19.12 21.51
C THR A 18 2.28 19.41 20.22
N PRO A 19 1.93 18.40 19.39
CA PRO A 19 1.11 18.64 18.21
C PRO A 19 -0.27 19.18 18.63
N PRO A 20 -0.90 20.02 17.80
CA PRO A 20 -2.21 20.58 18.11
C PRO A 20 -3.21 19.47 18.45
N HIS A 21 -4.02 19.73 19.47
CA HIS A 21 -5.13 18.88 19.91
C HIS A 21 -6.16 18.77 18.79
N HIS A 22 -5.93 17.86 17.84
CA HIS A 22 -7.02 17.38 17.00
C HIS A 22 -7.94 16.55 17.88
N PRO A 23 -9.26 16.77 17.85
CA PRO A 23 -10.21 15.95 18.60
C PRO A 23 -9.93 14.48 18.25
N ARG A 24 -9.77 13.64 19.27
CA ARG A 24 -9.70 12.18 19.11
C ARG A 24 -11.06 11.71 18.61
N VAL A 25 -11.25 11.77 17.30
CA VAL A 25 -12.42 11.17 16.65
C VAL A 25 -12.29 9.67 16.86
N SER A 26 -13.23 9.06 17.59
CA SER A 26 -13.24 7.64 17.95
C SER A 26 -12.92 6.74 16.76
N ARG A 27 -12.13 5.68 17.02
CA ARG A 27 -11.60 4.77 15.99
C ARG A 27 -12.70 4.02 15.23
N ASP A 28 -13.89 3.89 15.84
CA ASP A 28 -15.01 3.05 15.39
C ASP A 28 -16.20 3.83 14.80
N GLU A 29 -16.03 5.09 14.43
CA GLU A 29 -17.16 5.83 13.87
C GLU A 29 -17.44 5.38 12.43
N ALA A 30 -18.47 4.54 12.29
CA ALA A 30 -19.04 4.19 11.00
C ALA A 30 -19.49 5.46 10.26
N MET A 31 -19.34 5.46 8.92
CA MET A 31 -19.90 6.52 8.09
C MET A 31 -21.39 6.70 8.41
N PRO A 32 -21.88 7.94 8.58
CA PRO A 32 -23.31 8.20 8.67
C PRO A 32 -24.02 7.57 7.47
N ALA A 33 -25.15 6.90 7.72
CA ALA A 33 -25.96 6.34 6.64
C ALA A 33 -26.58 7.45 5.78
N ASP A 34 -26.86 8.61 6.41
CA ASP A 34 -27.43 9.80 5.76
C ASP A 34 -26.31 10.74 5.25
N PRO A 35 -26.24 11.04 3.95
CA PRO A 35 -25.32 12.03 3.39
C PRO A 35 -25.47 13.44 4.01
N THR A 36 -26.65 13.78 4.52
CA THR A 36 -26.93 15.07 5.19
C THR A 36 -26.19 15.18 6.53
N ASP A 37 -25.99 14.08 7.24
CA ASP A 37 -25.23 14.06 8.49
C ASP A 37 -23.74 14.29 8.28
N LEU A 38 -23.18 13.82 7.15
CA LEU A 38 -21.80 14.12 6.77
C LEU A 38 -21.60 15.62 6.57
N ARG A 39 -22.56 16.27 5.91
CA ARG A 39 -22.57 17.72 5.71
C ARG A 39 -22.64 18.47 7.03
N ASN A 40 -23.56 18.08 7.90
CA ASN A 40 -23.77 18.74 9.18
C ASN A 40 -22.59 18.57 10.14
N LYS A 41 -21.91 17.42 10.10
CA LYS A 41 -20.84 17.08 11.06
C LYS A 41 -19.45 17.53 10.62
N TYR A 42 -19.15 17.49 9.33
CA TYR A 42 -17.79 17.70 8.82
C TYR A 42 -17.66 18.84 7.80
N GLY A 43 -18.77 19.38 7.29
CA GLY A 43 -18.76 20.24 6.11
C GLY A 43 -18.46 19.44 4.83
N LEU A 44 -18.97 19.88 3.68
CA LEU A 44 -18.74 19.22 2.39
C LEU A 44 -17.77 20.03 1.51
N ASP A 45 -16.63 20.43 2.07
CA ASP A 45 -15.61 21.08 1.27
C ASP A 45 -14.97 20.07 0.30
N ASP A 46 -14.40 20.55 -0.81
CA ASP A 46 -13.66 19.71 -1.77
C ASP A 46 -12.51 18.94 -1.12
N GLY A 47 -12.04 19.40 0.04
CA GLY A 47 -11.02 18.74 0.83
C GLY A 47 -11.48 17.64 1.78
N LEU A 48 -12.75 17.21 1.82
CA LEU A 48 -13.22 16.27 2.86
C LEU A 48 -12.42 14.95 2.94
N HIS A 49 -11.88 14.48 1.81
CA HIS A 49 -10.99 13.31 1.74
C HIS A 49 -9.57 13.57 2.29
N TYR A 50 -9.19 14.84 2.44
CA TYR A 50 -7.92 15.28 3.02
C TYR A 50 -8.04 15.76 4.48
N VAL A 51 -9.26 15.95 5.02
CA VAL A 51 -9.44 16.36 6.41
C VAL A 51 -9.04 15.21 7.35
N PRO A 52 -7.94 15.34 8.11
CA PRO A 52 -7.46 14.24 8.94
C PRO A 52 -8.47 13.83 10.00
N GLY A 53 -8.61 12.52 10.21
CA GLY A 53 -9.48 11.96 11.24
C GLY A 53 -10.91 11.63 10.80
N THR A 54 -11.36 12.10 9.62
CA THR A 54 -12.67 11.74 9.07
C THR A 54 -12.71 10.27 8.59
N PRO A 55 -13.89 9.62 8.55
CA PRO A 55 -14.01 8.26 8.02
C PRO A 55 -13.56 8.11 6.55
N VAL A 56 -13.69 9.18 5.74
CA VAL A 56 -13.27 9.23 4.33
C VAL A 56 -11.75 9.35 4.24
N TYR A 57 -11.13 10.23 5.03
CA TYR A 57 -9.68 10.33 5.13
C TYR A 57 -9.04 9.01 5.58
N ARG A 58 -9.63 8.34 6.58
CA ARG A 58 -9.13 7.03 7.04
C ARG A 58 -9.19 5.99 5.93
N ALA A 59 -10.31 5.91 5.22
CA ALA A 59 -10.44 4.98 4.09
C ALA A 59 -9.44 5.29 2.97
N TYR A 60 -9.21 6.58 2.69
CA TYR A 60 -8.19 7.01 1.75
C TYR A 60 -6.78 6.63 2.21
N ASP A 61 -6.43 6.88 3.47
CA ASP A 61 -5.12 6.54 4.02
C ASP A 61 -4.88 5.02 4.01
N GLU A 62 -5.87 4.22 4.44
CA GLU A 62 -5.82 2.75 4.33
C GLU A 62 -5.61 2.28 2.89
N TYR A 63 -6.34 2.86 1.94
CA TYR A 63 -6.17 2.60 0.51
C TYR A 63 -4.75 2.96 0.01
N LYS A 64 -4.22 4.12 0.41
CA LYS A 64 -2.86 4.53 0.03
C LYS A 64 -1.80 3.63 0.66
N GLN A 65 -2.00 3.18 1.89
CA GLN A 65 -1.11 2.22 2.55
C GLN A 65 -1.13 0.85 1.86
N SER A 66 -2.31 0.31 1.54
CA SER A 66 -2.44 -0.97 0.82
C SER A 66 -1.86 -0.88 -0.59
N SER A 67 -2.08 0.24 -1.29
CA SER A 67 -1.47 0.54 -2.59
C SER A 67 0.07 0.48 -2.55
N ARG A 68 0.71 1.08 -1.54
CA ARG A 68 2.17 1.01 -1.35
C ARG A 68 2.65 -0.41 -1.06
N ARG A 69 1.90 -1.18 -0.28
CA ARG A 69 2.23 -2.59 0.03
C ARG A 69 2.13 -3.46 -1.22
N ALA A 70 1.05 -3.32 -1.99
CA ALA A 70 0.86 -4.03 -3.25
C ALA A 70 1.98 -3.72 -4.25
N GLU A 71 2.34 -2.44 -4.40
CA GLU A 71 3.45 -2.04 -5.28
C GLU A 71 4.79 -2.61 -4.81
N THR A 72 5.05 -2.59 -3.51
CA THR A 72 6.28 -3.18 -2.95
C THR A 72 6.36 -4.68 -3.24
N ALA A 73 5.28 -5.42 -3.00
CA ALA A 73 5.23 -6.87 -3.25
C ALA A 73 5.36 -7.19 -4.75
N ARG A 74 4.69 -6.42 -5.62
CA ARG A 74 4.81 -6.51 -7.07
C ARG A 74 6.26 -6.31 -7.53
N VAL A 75 6.90 -5.24 -7.08
CA VAL A 75 8.29 -4.93 -7.45
C VAL A 75 9.25 -6.02 -6.97
N ARG A 76 9.05 -6.58 -5.77
CA ARG A 76 9.85 -7.71 -5.27
C ARG A 76 9.69 -8.95 -6.14
N TYR A 77 8.44 -9.31 -6.46
CA TYR A 77 8.14 -10.42 -7.37
C TYR A 77 8.76 -10.20 -8.75
N ASP A 78 8.52 -9.04 -9.37
CA ASP A 78 9.04 -8.72 -10.71
C ASP A 78 10.57 -8.73 -10.73
N ARG A 79 11.22 -8.23 -9.67
CA ARG A 79 12.68 -8.29 -9.53
C ARG A 79 13.19 -9.74 -9.46
N ALA A 80 12.59 -10.57 -8.61
CA ALA A 80 12.99 -11.98 -8.47
C ALA A 80 12.74 -12.74 -9.79
N ALA A 81 11.58 -12.56 -10.40
CA ALA A 81 11.24 -13.16 -11.68
C ALA A 81 12.21 -12.72 -12.79
N ASN A 82 12.63 -11.45 -12.84
CA ASN A 82 13.58 -10.99 -13.84
C ASN A 82 14.98 -11.62 -13.68
N LEU A 83 15.37 -12.03 -12.48
CA LEU A 83 16.64 -12.72 -12.24
C LEU A 83 16.56 -14.21 -12.58
N LEU A 84 15.39 -14.82 -12.38
CA LEU A 84 15.17 -16.25 -12.52
C LEU A 84 14.60 -16.66 -13.89
N ARG A 85 14.17 -15.70 -14.71
CA ARG A 85 13.67 -15.99 -16.06
C ARG A 85 14.77 -16.59 -16.92
N VAL A 86 14.40 -17.54 -17.77
CA VAL A 86 15.27 -18.06 -18.81
C VAL A 86 15.61 -16.92 -19.78
N PRO A 87 16.90 -16.59 -20.01
CA PRO A 87 17.29 -15.57 -20.97
C PRO A 87 16.77 -15.89 -22.37
N GLN A 88 16.32 -14.87 -23.09
CA GLN A 88 15.86 -15.02 -24.45
C GLN A 88 17.01 -15.49 -25.36
N GLY A 89 16.73 -16.48 -26.21
CA GLY A 89 17.73 -17.04 -27.14
C GLY A 89 18.78 -17.94 -26.48
N ARG A 90 18.61 -18.30 -25.20
CA ARG A 90 19.45 -19.32 -24.57
C ARG A 90 19.20 -20.68 -25.22
N GLU A 91 20.27 -21.31 -25.70
CA GLU A 91 20.22 -22.71 -26.09
C GLU A 91 19.94 -23.56 -24.85
N LEU A 92 18.85 -24.32 -24.90
CA LEU A 92 18.45 -25.24 -23.85
C LEU A 92 19.12 -26.58 -24.13
N GLY A 93 19.85 -27.11 -23.15
CA GLY A 93 20.44 -28.45 -23.26
C GLY A 93 19.36 -29.54 -23.22
N ASP A 94 19.73 -30.75 -23.62
CA ASP A 94 18.83 -31.91 -23.58
C ASP A 94 18.19 -32.08 -22.19
N GLY A 95 16.86 -32.21 -22.16
CA GLY A 95 16.09 -32.38 -20.93
C GLY A 95 15.68 -31.08 -20.22
N GLN A 96 16.05 -29.90 -20.72
CA GLN A 96 15.61 -28.62 -20.15
C GLN A 96 14.27 -28.16 -20.75
N PHE A 97 13.22 -28.20 -19.94
CA PHE A 97 11.85 -27.83 -20.34
C PHE A 97 11.31 -26.68 -19.49
N PRO A 98 11.70 -25.43 -19.77
CA PRO A 98 11.16 -24.30 -19.05
C PRO A 98 9.66 -24.12 -19.37
N ARG A 99 8.93 -23.62 -18.39
CA ARG A 99 7.48 -23.38 -18.49
C ARG A 99 7.18 -21.92 -18.19
N GLY A 100 6.11 -21.42 -18.80
CA GLY A 100 5.68 -20.03 -18.61
C GLY A 100 4.39 -19.74 -19.35
N SER A 101 3.69 -18.71 -18.89
CA SER A 101 2.46 -18.21 -19.54
C SER A 101 2.74 -17.38 -20.80
N SER A 102 4.01 -17.05 -21.06
CA SER A 102 4.44 -16.26 -22.22
C SER A 102 5.85 -16.66 -22.66
N PRO A 103 6.17 -16.61 -23.96
CA PRO A 103 7.53 -16.86 -24.47
C PRO A 103 8.59 -15.93 -23.85
N TYR A 104 8.20 -14.76 -23.36
CA TYR A 104 9.09 -13.77 -22.74
C TYR A 104 9.21 -13.93 -21.20
N ARG A 105 8.49 -14.88 -20.62
CA ARG A 105 8.45 -15.17 -19.17
C ARG A 105 8.46 -16.68 -18.94
N MET A 106 9.52 -17.32 -19.42
CA MET A 106 9.77 -18.74 -19.17
C MET A 106 10.69 -18.91 -17.96
N PHE A 107 10.42 -19.92 -17.14
CA PHE A 107 11.17 -20.26 -15.93
C PHE A 107 11.44 -21.76 -15.91
N PHE A 108 12.54 -22.19 -15.29
CA PHE A 108 12.70 -23.60 -14.95
C PHE A 108 11.78 -23.99 -13.79
N PRO A 109 11.38 -25.27 -13.65
CA PRO A 109 10.47 -25.70 -12.61
C PRO A 109 10.92 -25.32 -11.19
N GLU A 110 12.22 -25.40 -10.89
CA GLU A 110 12.81 -25.08 -9.59
C GLU A 110 12.74 -23.58 -9.30
N ASP A 111 13.07 -22.77 -10.30
CA ASP A 111 13.00 -21.31 -10.25
C ASP A 111 11.55 -20.84 -10.06
N HIS A 112 10.61 -21.50 -10.76
CA HIS A 112 9.18 -21.24 -10.61
C HIS A 112 8.70 -21.58 -9.19
N ALA A 113 9.18 -22.68 -8.60
CA ALA A 113 8.87 -23.04 -7.22
C ALA A 113 9.40 -21.99 -6.23
N GLY A 114 10.60 -21.43 -6.48
CA GLY A 114 11.16 -20.33 -5.69
C GLY A 114 10.37 -19.02 -5.79
N LEU A 115 9.63 -18.80 -6.89
CA LEU A 115 8.79 -17.60 -7.08
C LEU A 115 7.43 -17.70 -6.39
N LEU A 116 6.94 -18.91 -6.08
CA LEU A 116 5.59 -19.11 -5.55
C LEU A 116 5.28 -18.25 -4.30
N PRO A 117 6.13 -18.18 -3.26
CA PRO A 117 5.83 -17.36 -2.09
C PRO A 117 5.69 -15.87 -2.41
N LEU A 118 6.51 -15.37 -3.34
CA LEU A 118 6.47 -13.96 -3.76
C LEU A 118 5.24 -13.68 -4.63
N ALA A 119 4.85 -14.62 -5.49
CA ALA A 119 3.63 -14.53 -6.27
C ALA A 119 2.39 -14.52 -5.37
N GLU A 120 2.36 -15.36 -4.34
CA GLU A 120 1.28 -15.39 -3.35
C GLU A 120 1.20 -14.08 -2.56
N GLU A 121 2.33 -13.53 -2.11
CA GLU A 121 2.37 -12.22 -1.42
C GLU A 121 1.85 -11.10 -2.33
N ALA A 122 2.33 -11.04 -3.58
CA ALA A 122 1.88 -10.05 -4.56
C ALA A 122 0.38 -10.18 -4.84
N PHE A 123 -0.14 -11.40 -4.97
CA PHE A 123 -1.56 -11.65 -5.16
C PHE A 123 -2.40 -11.19 -3.96
N ARG A 124 -2.01 -11.58 -2.74
CA ARG A 124 -2.73 -11.21 -1.50
C ARG A 124 -2.78 -9.70 -1.31
N THR A 125 -1.65 -9.02 -1.51
CA THR A 125 -1.57 -7.56 -1.35
C THR A 125 -2.30 -6.81 -2.46
N ALA A 126 -2.30 -7.32 -3.70
CA ALA A 126 -3.11 -6.77 -4.78
C ALA A 126 -4.61 -6.89 -4.50
N ARG A 127 -5.05 -8.01 -3.94
CA ARG A 127 -6.44 -8.21 -3.51
C ARG A 127 -6.84 -7.25 -2.39
N ASP A 128 -6.03 -7.13 -1.33
CA ASP A 128 -6.26 -6.16 -0.25
C ASP A 128 -6.34 -4.72 -0.79
N HIS A 129 -5.45 -4.35 -1.73
CA HIS A 129 -5.51 -3.06 -2.39
C HIS A 129 -6.84 -2.82 -3.15
N ALA A 130 -7.33 -3.82 -3.88
CA ALA A 130 -8.62 -3.74 -4.58
C ALA A 130 -9.78 -3.55 -3.59
N GLU A 131 -9.83 -4.36 -2.52
CA GLU A 131 -10.86 -4.28 -1.48
C GLU A 131 -10.85 -2.90 -0.79
N LYS A 132 -9.67 -2.35 -0.47
CA LYS A 132 -9.54 -1.00 0.11
C LYS A 132 -9.93 0.12 -0.84
N ARG A 133 -9.60 -0.01 -2.14
CA ARG A 133 -10.00 0.95 -3.17
C ARG A 133 -11.53 0.98 -3.31
N GLU A 134 -12.18 -0.17 -3.35
CA GLU A 134 -13.63 -0.28 -3.41
C GLU A 134 -14.28 0.36 -2.17
N ALA A 135 -13.78 0.03 -0.97
CA ALA A 135 -14.27 0.63 0.27
C ALA A 135 -14.12 2.16 0.30
N PHE A 136 -13.02 2.69 -0.22
CA PHE A 136 -12.85 4.14 -0.39
C PHE A 136 -13.87 4.71 -1.37
N ASN A 137 -14.02 4.12 -2.55
CA ASN A 137 -14.95 4.60 -3.58
C ASN A 137 -16.40 4.63 -3.07
N VAL A 138 -16.87 3.57 -2.42
CA VAL A 138 -18.24 3.52 -1.85
C VAL A 138 -18.46 4.61 -0.81
N ARG A 139 -17.46 4.92 0.02
CA ARG A 139 -17.56 6.01 1.00
C ARG A 139 -17.51 7.38 0.35
N TYR A 140 -16.72 7.53 -0.70
CA TYR A 140 -16.56 8.78 -1.43
C TYR A 140 -17.79 9.10 -2.28
N GLU A 141 -18.45 8.10 -2.87
CA GLU A 141 -19.71 8.24 -3.61
C GLU A 141 -20.79 8.90 -2.74
N LYS A 142 -20.96 8.44 -1.49
CA LYS A 142 -21.87 9.09 -0.52
C LYS A 142 -21.55 10.56 -0.26
N VAL A 143 -20.27 10.95 -0.34
CA VAL A 143 -19.87 12.36 -0.22
C VAL A 143 -20.26 13.14 -1.48
N LEU A 144 -20.11 12.56 -2.66
CA LEU A 144 -20.52 13.18 -3.92
C LEU A 144 -22.04 13.37 -3.98
N GLU A 145 -22.80 12.37 -3.53
CA GLU A 145 -24.26 12.45 -3.39
C GLU A 145 -24.66 13.58 -2.44
N ALA A 146 -24.01 13.66 -1.27
CA ALA A 146 -24.24 14.72 -0.30
C ALA A 146 -23.96 16.13 -0.86
N LYS A 147 -23.01 16.22 -1.80
CA LYS A 147 -22.65 17.47 -2.49
C LYS A 147 -23.59 17.83 -3.64
N GLY A 148 -24.45 16.90 -4.08
CA GLY A 148 -25.29 17.07 -5.26
C GLY A 148 -24.49 17.06 -6.57
N VAL A 149 -23.37 16.33 -6.63
CA VAL A 149 -22.46 16.24 -7.79
C VAL A 149 -22.74 14.96 -8.63
N CYS A 150 -23.82 14.24 -8.32
CA CYS A 150 -24.21 12.99 -8.97
C CYS A 150 -25.26 13.19 -10.06
#